data_AF-A0AA42E668-F1
#
_entry.id   AF-A0AA42E668-F1
#
_cell.length_a   1.000
_cell.length_b   1.000
_cell.length_c   1.000
_cell.angle_alpha   90.00
_cell.angle_beta   90.00
_cell.angle_gamma   90.00
#
_symmetry.space_group_name_H-M   'P 1'
#
loop_
_entity.id
_entity.type
_entity.pdbx_description
1 polymer ?
#
loop_
_entity_poly.entity_id
_entity_poly.type
_entity_poly.pdbx_seq_one_letter_code
_entity_poly.pdbx_strand_id
1 'polypeptide(L)'
;MTTFDPTRRRVLGAAGLAAGVAAGLALAVAAAAPAVAQQAPIVIGGTLGLTGAYAEPSTDYKFVYDRWLEEVNKKGGLLGRPVKMVVYNDESTPTVAQSLYNRLLDQDKVDIVIAPYTTFVGGAVVPIVMSHGKLLFNGGFVGINIFRNNKGSIIGSFTYQEPDYTRGLFEMLKDLPAEQRPKRLAIFTSQNPFTVVVRAGIGGKGGALNYAKEAGIPVVLDEQYPPTTTDFNGLVQKAKAANADMVLALGLPNDTLNIARSVHQQGLKPMVFCTCGSQVTTLSAWPKLGEAAEGGFGTTVSWPTQGYPGLADLAAVFKARGYETLPTYAIVGYAILQVIEQAVEGAKTLDQEKLKAYIHANEFKTAAGTFRYQDDGTPVFSQILIQFQNGRNQVVWPKQAQTAQPVLGKP
;
A
#
# COMPACT_ATOMS: atom_id res chain seq x y z
N MET A 1 54.41 -89.47 -9.52
CA MET A 1 54.62 -89.03 -8.12
C MET A 1 54.38 -87.53 -8.07
N THR A 2 53.82 -87.04 -6.96
CA THR A 2 53.58 -85.63 -6.56
C THR A 2 52.58 -84.84 -7.43
N THR A 3 51.63 -84.06 -6.93
CA THR A 3 50.99 -83.80 -5.62
C THR A 3 49.79 -82.89 -5.95
N PHE A 4 48.65 -83.08 -5.30
CA PHE A 4 47.48 -82.19 -5.38
C PHE A 4 47.73 -80.90 -4.56
N ASP A 5 47.46 -79.72 -5.13
CA ASP A 5 47.34 -78.44 -4.41
C ASP A 5 45.90 -77.89 -4.57
N PRO A 6 45.14 -77.73 -3.48
CA PRO A 6 43.73 -77.32 -3.50
C PRO A 6 43.58 -75.82 -3.19
N THR A 7 43.84 -74.93 -4.14
CA THR A 7 43.62 -73.48 -3.94
C THR A 7 43.06 -72.77 -5.18
N ARG A 8 41.97 -73.28 -5.76
CA ARG A 8 41.14 -72.50 -6.73
C ARG A 8 39.65 -72.78 -6.60
N ARG A 9 39.06 -72.41 -5.47
CA ARG A 9 37.61 -72.19 -5.37
C ARG A 9 37.35 -70.96 -4.53
N ARG A 10 36.90 -69.89 -5.19
CA ARG A 10 36.07 -68.77 -4.72
C ARG A 10 36.54 -67.47 -5.35
N VAL A 11 36.12 -67.20 -6.57
CA VAL A 11 35.60 -65.88 -7.00
C VAL A 11 34.85 -66.17 -8.28
N LEU A 12 33.52 -66.20 -8.26
CA LEU A 12 32.61 -65.97 -9.40
C LEU A 12 31.19 -66.18 -8.86
N GLY A 13 30.68 -65.15 -8.18
CA GLY A 13 29.36 -65.20 -7.57
C GLY A 13 29.00 -63.90 -6.87
N ALA A 14 29.30 -62.75 -7.49
CA ALA A 14 28.91 -61.45 -6.92
C ALA A 14 28.88 -60.32 -7.98
N ALA A 15 28.55 -60.60 -9.24
CA ALA A 15 28.49 -59.56 -10.29
C ALA A 15 27.10 -59.38 -10.93
N GLY A 16 26.08 -60.11 -10.46
CA GLY A 16 24.75 -60.11 -11.10
C GLY A 16 23.67 -59.25 -10.44
N LEU A 17 23.81 -58.86 -9.16
CA LEU A 17 22.71 -58.21 -8.42
C LEU A 17 22.89 -56.71 -8.13
N ALA A 18 24.06 -56.12 -8.39
CA ALA A 18 24.28 -54.70 -8.10
C ALA A 18 23.83 -53.75 -9.24
N ALA A 19 23.66 -54.25 -10.47
CA ALA A 19 23.29 -53.42 -11.62
C ALA A 19 21.77 -53.17 -11.77
N GLY A 20 20.93 -54.01 -11.16
CA GLY A 20 19.46 -53.86 -11.22
C GLY A 20 18.88 -52.82 -10.25
N VAL A 21 19.55 -52.59 -9.12
CA VAL A 21 19.04 -51.68 -8.06
C VAL A 21 19.39 -50.21 -8.36
N ALA A 22 20.53 -49.94 -9.01
CA ALA A 22 20.93 -48.59 -9.39
C ALA A 22 20.09 -48.00 -10.54
N ALA A 23 19.62 -48.83 -11.47
CA ALA A 23 18.73 -48.40 -12.55
C ALA A 23 17.28 -48.14 -12.07
N GLY A 24 16.81 -48.86 -11.04
CA GLY A 24 15.48 -48.66 -10.46
C GLY A 24 15.34 -47.36 -9.65
N LEU A 25 16.38 -46.96 -8.91
CA LEU A 25 16.37 -45.70 -8.16
C LEU A 25 16.51 -44.45 -9.04
N ALA A 26 17.21 -44.53 -10.18
CA ALA A 26 17.32 -43.40 -11.10
C ALA A 26 15.99 -43.10 -11.83
N LEU A 27 15.18 -44.14 -12.11
CA LEU A 27 13.85 -43.99 -12.72
C LEU A 27 12.77 -43.53 -11.72
N ALA A 28 12.92 -43.81 -10.42
CA ALA A 28 11.98 -43.34 -9.40
C ALA A 28 12.15 -41.85 -9.05
N VAL A 29 13.37 -41.31 -9.12
CA VAL A 29 13.64 -39.88 -8.84
C VAL A 29 13.25 -38.99 -10.04
N ALA A 30 13.28 -39.52 -11.27
CA ALA A 30 12.83 -38.79 -12.47
C ALA A 30 11.30 -38.70 -12.60
N ALA A 31 10.54 -39.59 -11.95
CA ALA A 31 9.07 -39.64 -12.03
C ALA A 31 8.35 -38.72 -11.02
N ALA A 32 9.05 -38.14 -10.04
CA ALA A 32 8.45 -37.22 -9.07
C ALA A 32 8.45 -35.75 -9.54
N ALA A 33 9.26 -35.40 -10.54
CA ALA A 33 9.37 -34.05 -11.09
C ALA A 33 8.23 -33.59 -12.04
N PRO A 34 7.44 -34.45 -12.74
CA PRO A 34 6.39 -33.95 -13.62
C PRO A 34 5.06 -33.59 -12.93
N ALA A 35 4.81 -34.08 -11.72
CA ALA A 35 3.48 -33.96 -11.10
C ALA A 35 3.14 -32.53 -10.63
N VAL A 36 4.16 -31.72 -10.32
CA VAL A 36 3.98 -30.33 -9.84
C VAL A 36 3.75 -29.36 -11.01
N ALA A 37 4.31 -29.66 -12.19
CA ALA A 37 4.13 -28.87 -13.41
C ALA A 37 2.74 -29.02 -14.07
N GLN A 38 1.89 -29.91 -13.54
CA GLN A 38 0.59 -30.27 -14.14
C GLN A 38 -0.61 -29.62 -13.44
N GLN A 39 -0.39 -28.85 -12.38
CA GLN A 39 -1.46 -28.12 -11.68
C GLN A 39 -1.70 -26.75 -12.33
N ALA A 40 -2.98 -26.39 -12.50
CA ALA A 40 -3.36 -25.09 -13.07
C ALA A 40 -2.71 -23.93 -12.29
N PRO A 41 -2.35 -22.80 -12.93
CA PRO A 41 -1.79 -21.66 -12.23
C PRO A 41 -2.70 -21.15 -11.10
N ILE A 42 -2.12 -20.53 -10.06
CA ILE A 42 -2.89 -19.76 -9.08
C ILE A 42 -3.17 -18.39 -9.68
N VAL A 43 -4.44 -18.00 -9.76
CA VAL A 43 -4.86 -16.76 -10.42
C VAL A 43 -5.18 -15.69 -9.38
N ILE A 44 -4.45 -14.58 -9.42
CA ILE A 44 -4.72 -13.38 -8.63
C ILE A 44 -5.40 -12.35 -9.52
N GLY A 45 -6.55 -11.82 -9.10
CA GLY A 45 -7.38 -10.95 -9.92
C GLY A 45 -7.76 -9.65 -9.23
N GLY A 46 -7.88 -8.58 -10.01
CA GLY A 46 -8.40 -7.30 -9.54
C GLY A 46 -8.44 -6.25 -10.65
N THR A 47 -8.60 -4.98 -10.25
CA THR A 47 -8.60 -3.85 -11.18
C THR A 47 -7.68 -2.75 -10.72
N LEU A 48 -7.23 -1.95 -11.67
CA LEU A 48 -6.52 -0.70 -11.46
C LEU A 48 -7.10 0.35 -12.42
N GLY A 49 -7.18 1.61 -11.99
CA GLY A 49 -7.57 2.71 -12.86
C GLY A 49 -6.40 3.16 -13.72
N LEU A 50 -5.99 2.31 -14.68
CA LEU A 50 -4.85 2.57 -15.57
C LEU A 50 -5.11 3.74 -16.54
N THR A 51 -6.36 4.14 -16.69
CA THR A 51 -6.79 5.40 -17.30
C THR A 51 -7.70 6.19 -16.36
N GLY A 52 -7.87 7.48 -16.64
CA GLY A 52 -8.73 8.37 -15.86
C GLY A 52 -8.02 9.03 -14.68
N ALA A 53 -8.80 9.46 -13.68
CA ALA A 53 -8.34 10.31 -12.58
C ALA A 53 -7.27 9.66 -11.68
N TYR A 54 -7.12 8.33 -11.71
CA TYR A 54 -6.26 7.57 -10.81
C TYR A 54 -5.08 6.88 -11.52
N ALA A 55 -4.76 7.27 -12.76
CA ALA A 55 -3.76 6.62 -13.60
C ALA A 55 -2.34 6.61 -13.02
N GLU A 56 -1.87 7.73 -12.46
CA GLU A 56 -0.50 7.82 -11.91
C GLU A 56 -0.32 6.84 -10.73
N PRO A 57 -1.12 6.88 -9.64
CA PRO A 57 -1.03 5.88 -8.57
C PRO A 57 -1.21 4.43 -9.05
N SER A 58 -2.15 4.20 -9.99
CA SER A 58 -2.41 2.86 -10.54
C SER A 58 -1.22 2.29 -11.31
N THR A 59 -0.42 3.15 -11.94
CA THR A 59 0.81 2.74 -12.64
C THR A 59 1.89 2.26 -11.65
N ASP A 60 1.94 2.85 -10.46
CA ASP A 60 2.85 2.40 -9.39
C ASP A 60 2.48 1.02 -8.87
N TYR A 61 1.17 0.77 -8.62
CA TYR A 61 0.67 -0.57 -8.26
C TYR A 61 1.01 -1.59 -9.34
N LYS A 62 0.70 -1.30 -10.61
CA LYS A 62 0.93 -2.22 -11.73
C LYS A 62 2.40 -2.62 -11.82
N PHE A 63 3.31 -1.67 -11.63
CA PHE A 63 4.73 -1.95 -11.64
C PHE A 63 5.16 -2.92 -10.53
N VAL A 64 4.75 -2.68 -9.28
CA VAL A 64 5.15 -3.57 -8.18
C VAL A 64 4.46 -4.94 -8.26
N TYR A 65 3.27 -5.00 -8.86
CA TYR A 65 2.57 -6.23 -9.14
C TYR A 65 3.32 -7.09 -10.16
N ASP A 66 3.75 -6.50 -11.27
CA ASP A 66 4.52 -7.20 -12.31
C ASP A 66 5.86 -7.69 -11.75
N ARG A 67 6.55 -6.83 -10.98
CA ARG A 67 7.80 -7.19 -10.33
C ARG A 67 7.63 -8.37 -9.38
N TRP A 68 6.66 -8.30 -8.46
CA TRP A 68 6.40 -9.39 -7.52
C TRP A 68 6.03 -10.69 -8.25
N LEU A 69 5.24 -10.60 -9.32
CA LEU A 69 4.85 -11.75 -10.14
C LEU A 69 6.06 -12.47 -10.76
N GLU A 70 7.06 -11.71 -11.23
CA GLU A 70 8.32 -12.28 -11.69
C GLU A 70 9.11 -12.93 -10.55
N GLU A 71 9.22 -12.25 -9.41
CA GLU A 71 9.96 -12.73 -8.24
C GLU A 71 9.38 -14.04 -7.70
N VAL A 72 8.07 -14.10 -7.49
CA VAL A 72 7.40 -15.28 -6.94
C VAL A 72 7.48 -16.47 -7.90
N ASN A 73 7.33 -16.25 -9.20
CA ASN A 73 7.44 -17.32 -10.19
C ASN A 73 8.87 -17.83 -10.36
N LYS A 74 9.88 -16.95 -10.28
CA LYS A 74 11.30 -17.36 -10.25
C LYS A 74 11.62 -18.25 -9.05
N LYS A 75 10.89 -18.11 -7.93
CA LYS A 75 11.00 -18.97 -6.74
C LYS A 75 10.19 -20.27 -6.80
N GLY A 76 9.51 -20.55 -7.92
CA GLY A 76 8.68 -21.75 -8.08
C GLY A 76 7.17 -21.52 -7.86
N GLY A 77 6.74 -20.26 -7.72
CA GLY A 77 5.34 -19.88 -7.54
C GLY A 77 4.81 -20.15 -6.13
N LEU A 78 3.50 -20.26 -5.99
CA LEU A 78 2.83 -20.49 -4.71
C LEU A 78 2.33 -21.93 -4.64
N LEU A 79 2.61 -22.63 -3.55
CA LEU A 79 2.29 -24.07 -3.39
C LEU A 79 2.85 -24.94 -4.55
N GLY A 80 3.98 -24.52 -5.14
CA GLY A 80 4.57 -25.16 -6.32
C GLY A 80 3.86 -24.88 -7.65
N ARG A 81 2.81 -24.05 -7.65
CA ARG A 81 2.03 -23.68 -8.84
C ARG A 81 2.48 -22.30 -9.33
N PRO A 82 2.66 -22.10 -10.65
CA PRO A 82 2.93 -20.77 -11.18
C PRO A 82 1.78 -19.83 -10.86
N VAL A 83 2.09 -18.56 -10.59
CA VAL A 83 1.12 -17.50 -10.36
C VAL A 83 0.84 -16.78 -11.68
N LYS A 84 -0.44 -16.49 -11.93
CA LYS A 84 -0.89 -15.60 -12.99
C LYS A 84 -1.63 -14.42 -12.37
N MET A 85 -1.48 -13.24 -12.95
CA MET A 85 -2.22 -12.06 -12.53
C MET A 85 -3.15 -11.56 -13.64
N VAL A 86 -4.41 -11.30 -13.30
CA VAL A 86 -5.43 -10.74 -14.18
C VAL A 86 -5.85 -9.39 -13.61
N VAL A 87 -5.21 -8.32 -14.10
CA VAL A 87 -5.54 -6.95 -13.70
C VAL A 87 -6.20 -6.22 -14.85
N TYR A 88 -7.46 -5.85 -14.68
CA TYR A 88 -8.20 -5.07 -15.68
C TYR A 88 -8.13 -3.56 -15.41
N ASN A 89 -8.26 -2.77 -16.47
CA ASN A 89 -8.41 -1.33 -16.36
C ASN A 89 -9.87 -1.00 -16.00
N ASP A 90 -10.11 -0.42 -14.82
CA ASP A 90 -11.45 0.03 -14.41
C ASP A 90 -11.77 1.48 -14.82
N GLU A 91 -10.86 2.14 -15.54
CA GLU A 91 -11.01 3.51 -16.03
C GLU A 91 -11.24 4.54 -14.92
N SER A 92 -10.86 4.20 -13.68
CA SER A 92 -11.12 4.99 -12.48
C SER A 92 -12.61 5.12 -12.12
N THR A 93 -13.46 4.17 -12.55
CA THR A 93 -14.91 4.24 -12.32
C THR A 93 -15.47 3.03 -11.55
N PRO A 94 -16.39 3.25 -10.59
CA PRO A 94 -17.04 2.17 -9.85
C PRO A 94 -17.82 1.20 -10.75
N THR A 95 -18.57 1.72 -11.74
CA THR A 95 -19.43 0.92 -12.61
C THR A 95 -18.63 -0.09 -13.44
N VAL A 96 -17.50 0.35 -14.04
CA VAL A 96 -16.62 -0.54 -14.80
C VAL A 96 -15.97 -1.56 -13.86
N ALA A 97 -15.48 -1.13 -12.69
CA ALA A 97 -14.91 -2.03 -11.69
C ALA A 97 -15.91 -3.12 -11.28
N GLN A 98 -17.16 -2.78 -10.96
CA GLN A 98 -18.18 -3.77 -10.58
C GLN A 98 -18.41 -4.82 -11.67
N SER A 99 -18.50 -4.40 -12.94
CA SER A 99 -18.64 -5.32 -14.08
C SER A 99 -17.43 -6.27 -14.18
N LEU A 100 -16.22 -5.72 -14.07
CA LEU A 100 -14.98 -6.49 -14.13
C LEU A 100 -14.83 -7.45 -12.94
N TYR A 101 -15.31 -7.10 -11.75
CA TYR A 101 -15.28 -7.99 -10.59
C TYR A 101 -16.24 -9.17 -10.73
N ASN A 102 -17.44 -8.97 -11.28
CA ASN A 102 -18.31 -10.10 -11.62
C ASN A 102 -17.62 -11.03 -12.63
N ARG A 103 -16.97 -10.47 -13.67
CA ARG A 103 -16.18 -11.27 -14.62
C ARG A 103 -15.03 -12.03 -13.94
N LEU A 104 -14.22 -11.36 -13.11
CA LEU A 104 -13.09 -11.96 -12.41
C LEU A 104 -13.53 -13.16 -11.56
N LEU A 105 -14.69 -13.06 -10.90
CA LEU A 105 -15.21 -14.08 -10.00
C LEU A 105 -15.95 -15.20 -10.76
N ASP A 106 -16.80 -14.86 -11.72
CA ASP A 106 -17.68 -15.81 -12.41
C ASP A 106 -17.01 -16.51 -13.61
N GLN A 107 -16.23 -15.75 -14.40
CA GLN A 107 -15.64 -16.21 -15.66
C GLN A 107 -14.17 -16.58 -15.50
N ASP A 108 -13.36 -15.65 -15.01
CA ASP A 108 -11.92 -15.88 -14.84
C ASP A 108 -11.62 -16.79 -13.64
N LYS A 109 -12.58 -16.90 -12.71
CA LYS A 109 -12.55 -17.77 -11.52
C LYS A 109 -11.27 -17.60 -10.71
N VAL A 110 -10.96 -16.36 -10.39
CA VAL A 110 -9.72 -16.01 -9.67
C VAL A 110 -9.68 -16.68 -8.29
N ASP A 111 -8.50 -17.14 -7.90
CA ASP A 111 -8.27 -17.77 -6.59
C ASP A 111 -8.24 -16.71 -5.49
N ILE A 112 -7.53 -15.60 -5.74
CA ILE A 112 -7.27 -14.50 -4.80
C ILE A 112 -7.71 -13.18 -5.43
N VAL A 113 -8.39 -12.34 -4.66
CA VAL A 113 -8.91 -11.04 -5.12
C VAL A 113 -8.14 -9.90 -4.46
N ILE A 114 -7.58 -9.00 -5.28
CA ILE A 114 -6.89 -7.78 -4.83
C ILE A 114 -7.76 -6.56 -5.13
N ALA A 115 -7.82 -5.61 -4.19
CA ALA A 115 -8.72 -4.46 -4.28
C ALA A 115 -8.33 -3.42 -5.35
N PRO A 116 -9.30 -2.62 -5.85
CA PRO A 116 -9.03 -1.45 -6.68
C PRO A 116 -8.45 -0.29 -5.86
N TYR A 117 -7.97 0.71 -6.59
CA TYR A 117 -7.70 2.06 -6.06
C TYR A 117 -8.73 3.04 -6.66
N THR A 118 -9.42 3.91 -5.92
CA THR A 118 -9.37 4.27 -4.48
C THR A 118 -10.60 3.78 -3.70
N THR A 119 -10.85 4.28 -2.48
CA THR A 119 -12.09 4.04 -1.68
C THR A 119 -13.38 4.22 -2.48
N PHE A 120 -13.42 5.18 -3.39
CA PHE A 120 -14.59 5.40 -4.25
C PHE A 120 -14.90 4.20 -5.15
N VAL A 121 -13.86 3.56 -5.71
CA VAL A 121 -13.98 2.38 -6.59
C VAL A 121 -14.03 1.10 -5.75
N GLY A 122 -13.09 0.96 -4.81
CA GLY A 122 -12.94 -0.21 -3.94
C GLY A 122 -14.16 -0.47 -3.07
N GLY A 123 -14.77 0.56 -2.48
CA GLY A 123 -15.99 0.40 -1.70
C GLY A 123 -17.15 -0.19 -2.50
N ALA A 124 -17.22 0.10 -3.80
CA ALA A 124 -18.30 -0.38 -4.68
C ALA A 124 -18.19 -1.87 -5.04
N VAL A 125 -16.98 -2.45 -4.98
CA VAL A 125 -16.76 -3.88 -5.29
C VAL A 125 -16.82 -4.77 -4.06
N VAL A 126 -16.71 -4.21 -2.84
CA VAL A 126 -16.73 -5.00 -1.61
C VAL A 126 -17.94 -5.95 -1.52
N PRO A 127 -19.20 -5.50 -1.72
CA PRO A 127 -20.35 -6.40 -1.64
C PRO A 127 -20.29 -7.57 -2.62
N ILE A 128 -19.73 -7.35 -3.82
CA ILE A 128 -19.57 -8.37 -4.86
C ILE A 128 -18.55 -9.43 -4.42
N VAL A 129 -17.40 -9.02 -3.87
CA VAL A 129 -16.38 -9.97 -3.39
C VAL A 129 -16.90 -10.78 -2.20
N MET A 130 -17.57 -10.11 -1.26
CA MET A 130 -18.10 -10.74 -0.05
C MET A 130 -19.23 -11.72 -0.35
N SER A 131 -20.10 -11.45 -1.34
CA SER A 131 -21.15 -12.39 -1.74
C SER A 131 -20.61 -13.69 -2.32
N HIS A 132 -19.36 -13.70 -2.80
CA HIS A 132 -18.65 -14.88 -3.29
C HIS A 132 -17.84 -15.60 -2.20
N GLY A 133 -17.92 -15.16 -0.94
CA GLY A 133 -17.16 -15.75 0.17
C GLY A 133 -15.65 -15.64 0.01
N LYS A 134 -15.17 -14.63 -0.73
CA LYS A 134 -13.75 -14.39 -0.98
C LYS A 134 -13.21 -13.33 -0.03
N LEU A 135 -11.94 -13.46 0.33
CA LEU A 135 -11.18 -12.37 0.95
C LEU A 135 -10.87 -11.29 -0.08
N LEU A 136 -10.86 -10.04 0.38
CA LEU A 136 -10.38 -8.91 -0.40
C LEU A 136 -9.04 -8.44 0.15
N PHE A 137 -7.97 -8.70 -0.58
CA PHE A 137 -6.63 -8.22 -0.24
C PHE A 137 -6.50 -6.76 -0.69
N ASN A 138 -6.59 -5.85 0.27
CA ASN A 138 -6.69 -4.43 0.04
C ASN A 138 -5.36 -3.71 0.27
N GLY A 139 -4.71 -3.34 -0.83
CA GLY A 139 -3.65 -2.33 -0.83
C GLY A 139 -4.05 -1.01 -1.47
N GLY A 140 -5.30 -0.84 -1.93
CA GLY A 140 -5.71 0.24 -2.83
C GLY A 140 -6.65 1.29 -2.23
N PHE A 141 -7.28 1.01 -1.09
CA PHE A 141 -8.17 1.98 -0.44
C PHE A 141 -8.07 2.00 1.07
N VAL A 142 -8.60 3.07 1.63
CA VAL A 142 -8.84 3.21 3.07
C VAL A 142 -10.34 3.36 3.33
N GLY A 143 -10.82 2.84 4.45
CA GLY A 143 -12.24 2.58 4.63
C GLY A 143 -12.59 2.00 5.99
N ILE A 144 -12.29 2.63 7.13
CA ILE A 144 -12.34 1.94 8.42
C ILE A 144 -13.71 1.33 8.74
N ASN A 145 -14.81 2.00 8.38
CA ASN A 145 -16.15 1.42 8.53
C ASN A 145 -16.41 0.29 7.54
N ILE A 146 -15.82 0.33 6.34
CA ILE A 146 -15.87 -0.77 5.37
C ILE A 146 -15.15 -1.99 5.96
N PHE A 147 -13.96 -1.83 6.55
CA PHE A 147 -13.25 -2.91 7.23
C PHE A 147 -14.07 -3.51 8.39
N ARG A 148 -14.52 -2.66 9.32
CA ARG A 148 -15.32 -3.08 10.50
C ARG A 148 -16.57 -3.86 10.12
N ASN A 149 -17.29 -3.40 9.08
CA ASN A 149 -18.52 -4.06 8.62
C ASN A 149 -18.26 -5.44 7.99
N ASN A 150 -17.04 -5.72 7.55
CA ASN A 150 -16.66 -6.97 6.90
C ASN A 150 -15.84 -7.91 7.80
N LYS A 151 -15.76 -7.62 9.11
CA LYS A 151 -15.31 -8.54 10.17
C LYS A 151 -14.02 -9.31 9.82
N GLY A 152 -13.00 -8.58 9.34
CA GLY A 152 -11.69 -9.15 9.02
C GLY A 152 -11.60 -9.89 7.68
N SER A 153 -12.63 -9.87 6.83
CA SER A 153 -12.56 -10.44 5.47
C SER A 153 -11.91 -9.53 4.43
N ILE A 154 -11.57 -8.30 4.81
CA ILE A 154 -10.74 -7.38 4.03
C ILE A 154 -9.39 -7.28 4.71
N ILE A 155 -8.31 -7.64 4.01
CA ILE A 155 -6.95 -7.68 4.56
C ILE A 155 -6.19 -6.45 4.06
N GLY A 156 -5.89 -5.50 4.94
CA GLY A 156 -5.30 -4.21 4.58
C GLY A 156 -3.76 -4.22 4.51
N SER A 157 -3.18 -3.33 3.71
CA SER A 157 -1.74 -2.99 3.79
C SER A 157 -1.45 -1.50 4.05
N PHE A 158 -2.48 -0.66 4.13
CA PHE A 158 -2.35 0.69 4.68
C PHE A 158 -2.29 0.63 6.20
N THR A 159 -1.18 1.11 6.78
CA THR A 159 -0.92 1.15 8.23
C THR A 159 -1.68 2.24 8.97
N TYR A 160 -2.52 3.00 8.29
CA TYR A 160 -3.44 3.97 8.87
C TYR A 160 -4.64 4.13 7.94
N GLN A 161 -5.81 4.41 8.52
CA GLN A 161 -7.07 4.57 7.81
C GLN A 161 -7.59 6.01 8.02
N GLU A 162 -8.58 6.45 7.24
CA GLU A 162 -9.41 7.55 7.73
C GLU A 162 -10.13 7.10 9.01
N PRO A 163 -10.22 7.95 10.04
CA PRO A 163 -9.98 9.40 10.03
C PRO A 163 -8.57 9.87 10.42
N ASP A 164 -7.59 8.98 10.56
CA ASP A 164 -6.30 9.26 11.23
C ASP A 164 -5.20 9.79 10.31
N TYR A 165 -5.52 10.13 9.06
CA TYR A 165 -4.55 10.65 8.10
C TYR A 165 -3.81 11.91 8.58
N THR A 166 -4.49 12.78 9.32
CA THR A 166 -3.88 14.00 9.86
C THR A 166 -3.24 13.82 11.24
N ARG A 167 -3.33 12.62 11.84
CA ARG A 167 -2.88 12.36 13.21
C ARG A 167 -1.41 12.71 13.40
N GLY A 168 -0.51 12.18 12.57
CA GLY A 168 0.93 12.42 12.71
C GLY A 168 1.31 13.90 12.66
N LEU A 169 0.57 14.72 11.88
CA LEU A 169 0.77 16.17 11.86
C LEU A 169 0.43 16.79 13.22
N PHE A 170 -0.75 16.49 13.77
CA PHE A 170 -1.16 17.04 15.06
C PHE A 170 -0.33 16.49 16.22
N GLU A 171 0.15 15.24 16.16
CA GLU A 171 1.11 14.71 17.14
C GLU A 171 2.46 15.45 17.05
N MET A 172 2.98 15.70 15.84
CA MET A 172 4.19 16.51 15.66
C MET A 172 4.02 17.93 16.23
N LEU A 173 2.85 18.56 16.05
CA LEU A 173 2.59 19.88 16.61
C LEU A 173 2.62 19.91 18.15
N LYS A 174 2.28 18.79 18.82
CA LYS A 174 2.36 18.70 20.29
C LYS A 174 3.82 18.73 20.79
N ASP A 175 4.77 18.28 19.97
CA ASP A 175 6.19 18.29 20.30
C ASP A 175 6.82 19.70 20.15
N LEU A 176 6.13 20.63 19.51
CA LEU A 176 6.61 22.02 19.35
C LEU A 176 6.33 22.87 20.59
N PRO A 177 7.19 23.86 20.89
CA PRO A 177 6.88 24.93 21.85
C PRO A 177 5.59 25.65 21.49
N ALA A 178 4.79 26.04 22.48
CA ALA A 178 3.44 26.59 22.27
C ALA A 178 3.43 27.85 21.38
N GLU A 179 4.47 28.68 21.49
CA GLU A 179 4.67 29.89 20.70
C GLU A 179 5.02 29.63 19.22
N GLN A 180 5.45 28.41 18.89
CA GLN A 180 5.78 27.98 17.52
C GLN A 180 4.63 27.18 16.87
N ARG A 181 3.52 26.96 17.57
CA ARG A 181 2.36 26.24 17.03
C ARG A 181 1.50 27.16 16.18
N PRO A 182 0.91 26.65 15.09
CA PRO A 182 -0.10 27.40 14.34
C PRO A 182 -1.33 27.67 15.20
N LYS A 183 -2.02 28.77 14.92
CA LYS A 183 -3.13 29.28 15.73
C LYS A 183 -4.46 29.32 14.98
N ARG A 184 -4.47 29.20 13.65
CA ARG A 184 -5.65 29.45 12.80
C ARG A 184 -5.63 28.49 11.62
N LEU A 185 -6.46 27.46 11.71
CA LEU A 185 -6.55 26.41 10.71
C LEU A 185 -7.61 26.72 9.63
N ALA A 186 -7.20 26.67 8.37
CA ALA A 186 -8.09 26.53 7.22
C ALA A 186 -8.08 25.09 6.69
N ILE A 187 -9.27 24.53 6.43
CA ILE A 187 -9.43 23.21 5.83
C ILE A 187 -10.09 23.35 4.46
N PHE A 188 -9.47 22.79 3.43
CA PHE A 188 -10.05 22.63 2.10
C PHE A 188 -10.34 21.14 1.88
N THR A 189 -11.57 20.76 1.56
CA THR A 189 -11.96 19.36 1.46
C THR A 189 -12.66 19.06 0.14
N SER A 190 -12.05 18.19 -0.67
CA SER A 190 -12.71 17.63 -1.84
C SER A 190 -13.94 16.83 -1.39
N GLN A 191 -15.06 16.90 -2.10
CA GLN A 191 -16.26 16.09 -1.81
C GLN A 191 -16.07 14.64 -2.27
N ASN A 192 -15.24 13.88 -1.54
CA ASN A 192 -14.95 12.48 -1.78
C ASN A 192 -15.14 11.68 -0.46
N PRO A 193 -15.65 10.43 -0.50
CA PRO A 193 -15.90 9.63 0.71
C PRO A 193 -14.72 9.51 1.67
N PHE A 194 -13.48 9.47 1.16
CA PHE A 194 -12.27 9.44 1.97
C PHE A 194 -12.02 10.78 2.67
N THR A 195 -11.96 11.88 1.91
CA THR A 195 -11.57 13.20 2.42
C THR A 195 -12.59 13.77 3.40
N VAL A 196 -13.89 13.49 3.22
CA VAL A 196 -14.94 13.93 4.15
C VAL A 196 -14.80 13.27 5.52
N VAL A 197 -14.35 12.01 5.59
CA VAL A 197 -14.11 11.32 6.86
C VAL A 197 -12.79 11.77 7.49
N VAL A 198 -11.73 12.00 6.70
CA VAL A 198 -10.50 12.63 7.20
C VAL A 198 -10.77 14.02 7.77
N ARG A 199 -11.71 14.78 7.20
CA ARG A 199 -12.14 16.07 7.75
C ARG A 199 -12.89 15.88 9.07
N ALA A 200 -13.98 15.11 9.04
CA ALA A 200 -14.98 15.10 10.11
C ALA A 200 -14.67 14.17 11.29
N GLY A 201 -13.92 13.10 11.07
CA GLY A 201 -13.79 12.02 12.04
C GLY A 201 -14.96 11.05 12.03
N ILE A 202 -14.93 10.09 12.95
CA ILE A 202 -16.00 9.11 13.16
C ILE A 202 -16.38 9.12 14.63
N GLY A 203 -17.67 9.35 14.94
CA GLY A 203 -18.15 9.36 16.32
C GLY A 203 -17.43 10.39 17.22
N GLY A 204 -17.01 11.53 16.65
CA GLY A 204 -16.26 12.57 17.36
C GLY A 204 -14.80 12.23 17.67
N LYS A 205 -14.25 11.17 17.04
CA LYS A 205 -12.85 10.75 17.19
C LYS A 205 -12.11 10.83 15.86
N GLY A 206 -10.83 11.18 15.94
CA GLY A 206 -9.95 11.37 14.79
C GLY A 206 -10.45 12.44 13.82
N GLY A 207 -9.74 12.63 12.72
CA GLY A 207 -10.10 13.61 11.70
C GLY A 207 -9.72 15.04 12.09
N ALA A 208 -9.51 15.88 11.08
CA ALA A 208 -8.93 17.21 11.21
C ALA A 208 -9.70 18.10 12.20
N LEU A 209 -11.04 18.06 12.19
CA LEU A 209 -11.85 18.88 13.09
C LEU A 209 -11.66 18.50 14.58
N ASN A 210 -11.59 17.21 14.89
CA ASN A 210 -11.43 16.76 16.28
C ASN A 210 -9.98 16.96 16.75
N TYR A 211 -9.00 16.65 15.91
CA TYR A 211 -7.59 16.88 16.24
C TYR A 211 -7.28 18.38 16.43
N ALA A 212 -7.87 19.27 15.62
CA ALA A 212 -7.72 20.72 15.80
C ALA A 212 -8.34 21.19 17.13
N LYS A 213 -9.52 20.68 17.48
CA LYS A 213 -10.17 20.96 18.77
C LYS A 213 -9.32 20.49 19.95
N GLU A 214 -8.79 19.27 19.89
CA GLU A 214 -7.90 18.70 20.93
C GLU A 214 -6.59 19.51 21.07
N ALA A 215 -6.06 20.02 19.96
CA ALA A 215 -4.86 20.86 19.94
C ALA A 215 -5.12 22.32 20.35
N GLY A 216 -6.37 22.73 20.54
CA GLY A 216 -6.73 24.13 20.84
C GLY A 216 -6.53 25.08 19.66
N ILE A 217 -6.52 24.57 18.42
CA ILE A 217 -6.33 25.34 17.19
C ILE A 217 -7.72 25.62 16.58
N PRO A 218 -8.23 26.86 16.63
CA PRO A 218 -9.52 27.17 16.03
C PRO A 218 -9.50 26.98 14.51
N VAL A 219 -10.55 26.34 13.99
CA VAL A 219 -10.82 26.24 12.56
C VAL A 219 -11.48 27.55 12.13
N VAL A 220 -10.73 28.37 11.39
CA VAL A 220 -11.16 29.71 10.95
C VAL A 220 -11.78 29.69 9.55
N LEU A 221 -11.57 28.61 8.81
CA LEU A 221 -12.19 28.35 7.52
C LEU A 221 -12.33 26.85 7.33
N ASP A 222 -13.50 26.41 6.89
CA ASP A 222 -13.79 25.01 6.60
C ASP A 222 -14.65 24.93 5.34
N GLU A 223 -13.98 24.70 4.20
CA GLU A 223 -14.59 24.80 2.89
C GLU A 223 -14.50 23.45 2.17
N GLN A 224 -15.64 23.03 1.63
CA GLN A 224 -15.72 21.86 0.77
C GLN A 224 -15.82 22.29 -0.69
N TYR A 225 -15.23 21.52 -1.60
CA TYR A 225 -15.27 21.81 -3.04
C TYR A 225 -15.60 20.56 -3.87
N PRO A 226 -16.28 20.72 -5.03
CA PRO A 226 -16.56 19.61 -5.93
C PRO A 226 -15.29 18.93 -6.46
N PRO A 227 -15.28 17.61 -6.72
CA PRO A 227 -14.10 16.92 -7.26
C PRO A 227 -13.68 17.38 -8.67
N THR A 228 -14.52 18.17 -9.35
CA THR A 228 -14.25 18.75 -10.67
C THR A 228 -13.56 20.11 -10.62
N THR A 229 -13.32 20.66 -9.41
CA THR A 229 -12.67 21.96 -9.24
C THR A 229 -11.21 21.91 -9.71
N THR A 230 -10.84 22.85 -10.58
CA THR A 230 -9.47 23.01 -11.08
C THR A 230 -8.82 24.33 -10.70
N ASP A 231 -9.62 25.34 -10.35
CA ASP A 231 -9.17 26.64 -9.85
C ASP A 231 -9.45 26.77 -8.34
N PHE A 232 -8.39 27.04 -7.56
CA PHE A 232 -8.44 27.11 -6.11
C PHE A 232 -8.17 28.52 -5.57
N ASN A 233 -8.03 29.53 -6.44
CA ASN A 233 -7.70 30.89 -6.07
C ASN A 233 -8.70 31.49 -5.05
N GLY A 234 -10.00 31.26 -5.26
CA GLY A 234 -11.05 31.72 -4.34
C GLY A 234 -10.93 31.13 -2.93
N LEU A 235 -10.59 29.84 -2.80
CA LEU A 235 -10.39 29.19 -1.49
C LEU A 235 -9.17 29.78 -0.77
N VAL A 236 -8.08 29.99 -1.49
CA VAL A 236 -6.86 30.58 -0.94
C VAL A 236 -7.10 32.02 -0.48
N GLN A 237 -7.87 32.81 -1.24
CA GLN A 237 -8.24 34.17 -0.84
C GLN A 237 -9.10 34.19 0.43
N LYS A 238 -10.06 33.27 0.58
CA LYS A 238 -10.81 33.11 1.83
C LYS A 238 -9.89 32.77 3.00
N ALA A 239 -8.91 31.89 2.81
CA ALA A 239 -7.97 31.52 3.87
C ALA A 239 -7.08 32.71 4.29
N LYS A 240 -6.64 33.54 3.34
CA LYS A 240 -5.95 34.82 3.60
C LYS A 240 -6.83 35.77 4.41
N ALA A 241 -8.08 35.98 3.97
CA ALA A 241 -9.02 36.85 4.68
C ALA A 241 -9.33 36.36 6.10
N ALA A 242 -9.32 35.04 6.30
CA ALA A 242 -9.46 34.41 7.60
C ALA A 242 -8.15 34.39 8.43
N ASN A 243 -7.05 35.00 7.96
CA ASN A 243 -5.73 34.98 8.60
C ASN A 243 -5.28 33.57 8.99
N ALA A 244 -5.50 32.58 8.13
CA ALA A 244 -5.07 31.21 8.40
C ALA A 244 -3.53 31.11 8.38
N ASP A 245 -2.95 30.50 9.41
CA ASP A 245 -1.51 30.19 9.51
C ASP A 245 -1.23 28.68 9.43
N MET A 246 -2.28 27.87 9.27
CA MET A 246 -2.21 26.46 8.94
C MET A 246 -3.26 26.15 7.87
N VAL A 247 -2.86 25.39 6.86
CA VAL A 247 -3.74 24.94 5.79
C VAL A 247 -3.68 23.41 5.69
N LEU A 248 -4.84 22.78 5.79
CA LEU A 248 -5.04 21.37 5.50
C LEU A 248 -5.79 21.21 4.18
N ALA A 249 -5.10 20.72 3.16
CA ALA A 249 -5.68 20.43 1.85
C ALA A 249 -6.05 18.95 1.75
N LEU A 250 -7.31 18.62 2.04
CA LEU A 250 -7.88 17.29 1.97
C LEU A 250 -8.41 17.00 0.57
N GLY A 251 -7.49 16.76 -0.36
CA GLY A 251 -7.77 16.59 -1.79
C GLY A 251 -7.29 15.26 -2.39
N LEU A 252 -7.46 15.18 -3.71
CA LEU A 252 -6.90 14.13 -4.57
C LEU A 252 -5.59 14.63 -5.24
N PRO A 253 -4.80 13.76 -5.90
CA PRO A 253 -3.48 14.11 -6.42
C PRO A 253 -3.43 15.41 -7.24
N ASN A 254 -4.38 15.60 -8.18
CA ASN A 254 -4.43 16.80 -9.02
C ASN A 254 -4.78 18.06 -8.21
N ASP A 255 -5.76 17.96 -7.30
CA ASP A 255 -6.15 19.04 -6.40
C ASP A 255 -4.93 19.50 -5.58
N THR A 256 -4.19 18.55 -5.02
CA THR A 256 -3.00 18.79 -4.20
C THR A 256 -1.97 19.64 -4.93
N LEU A 257 -1.65 19.33 -6.19
CA LEU A 257 -0.72 20.11 -7.00
C LEU A 257 -1.25 21.53 -7.29
N ASN A 258 -2.54 21.66 -7.61
CA ASN A 258 -3.15 22.94 -7.97
C ASN A 258 -3.36 23.86 -6.77
N ILE A 259 -3.69 23.30 -5.60
CA ILE A 259 -3.80 24.05 -4.34
C ILE A 259 -2.43 24.57 -3.94
N ALA A 260 -1.38 23.74 -3.98
CA ALA A 260 -0.01 24.17 -3.66
C ALA A 260 0.44 25.34 -4.55
N ARG A 261 0.21 25.25 -5.88
CA ARG A 261 0.45 26.36 -6.81
C ARG A 261 -0.34 27.62 -6.43
N SER A 262 -1.63 27.47 -6.12
CA SER A 262 -2.51 28.60 -5.79
C SER A 262 -2.09 29.28 -4.48
N VAL A 263 -1.71 28.51 -3.45
CA VAL A 263 -1.18 29.02 -2.18
C VAL A 263 0.06 29.89 -2.43
N HIS A 264 1.01 29.38 -3.22
CA HIS A 264 2.22 30.10 -3.58
C HIS A 264 1.93 31.36 -4.43
N GLN A 265 1.18 31.23 -5.52
CA GLN A 265 0.85 32.34 -6.43
C GLN A 265 0.10 33.48 -5.75
N GLN A 266 -0.77 33.16 -4.79
CA GLN A 266 -1.53 34.17 -4.03
C GLN A 266 -0.74 34.75 -2.85
N GLY A 267 0.50 34.29 -2.61
CA GLY A 267 1.36 34.75 -1.53
C GLY A 267 0.81 34.42 -0.14
N LEU A 268 0.03 33.34 0.00
CA LEU A 268 -0.35 32.82 1.32
C LEU A 268 0.85 32.05 1.88
N LYS A 269 1.28 32.42 3.09
CA LYS A 269 2.52 31.94 3.73
C LYS A 269 2.19 31.24 5.04
N PRO A 270 1.51 30.08 5.02
CA PRO A 270 1.13 29.42 6.25
C PRO A 270 2.37 28.88 6.97
N MET A 271 2.33 28.81 8.30
CA MET A 271 3.35 28.10 9.08
C MET A 271 3.39 26.60 8.73
N VAL A 272 2.21 26.04 8.43
CA VAL A 272 2.04 24.64 8.03
C VAL A 272 1.12 24.56 6.81
N PHE A 273 1.64 23.99 5.72
CA PHE A 273 0.82 23.53 4.60
C PHE A 273 0.92 22.01 4.53
N CYS A 274 -0.15 21.30 4.88
CA CYS A 274 -0.20 19.84 4.79
C CYS A 274 -1.31 19.43 3.83
N THR A 275 -1.02 18.48 2.97
CA THR A 275 -2.08 17.85 2.17
C THR A 275 -2.46 16.52 2.79
N CYS A 276 -3.64 16.02 2.44
CA CYS A 276 -4.06 14.70 2.84
C CYS A 276 -3.29 13.62 2.07
N GLY A 277 -2.84 12.61 2.81
CA GLY A 277 -2.28 11.38 2.27
C GLY A 277 -0.84 11.49 1.78
N SER A 278 -0.47 10.55 0.93
CA SER A 278 0.87 10.40 0.37
C SER A 278 1.11 11.23 -0.89
N GLN A 279 0.20 12.15 -1.20
CA GLN A 279 0.20 12.89 -2.45
C GLN A 279 1.30 13.98 -2.46
N VAL A 280 1.43 14.73 -1.36
CA VAL A 280 2.66 15.51 -1.11
C VAL A 280 3.79 14.51 -0.95
N THR A 281 4.96 14.85 -1.49
CA THR A 281 6.22 14.11 -1.41
C THR A 281 6.36 12.83 -2.25
N THR A 282 5.29 12.09 -2.57
CA THR A 282 5.41 10.84 -3.33
C THR A 282 4.85 10.88 -4.75
N LEU A 283 4.21 11.99 -5.15
CA LEU A 283 3.94 12.25 -6.57
C LEU A 283 5.23 12.65 -7.27
N SER A 284 5.45 12.06 -8.44
CA SER A 284 6.62 12.39 -9.28
C SER A 284 6.62 13.86 -9.74
N ALA A 285 5.43 14.48 -9.79
CA ALA A 285 5.24 15.88 -10.15
C ALA A 285 5.49 16.87 -9.00
N TRP A 286 5.51 16.44 -7.74
CA TRP A 286 5.64 17.34 -6.59
C TRP A 286 6.93 18.18 -6.63
N PRO A 287 8.14 17.60 -6.82
CA PRO A 287 9.36 18.39 -6.90
C PRO A 287 9.38 19.41 -8.05
N LYS A 288 8.59 19.18 -9.11
CA LYS A 288 8.50 20.06 -10.28
C LYS A 288 7.71 21.34 -10.01
N LEU A 289 7.10 21.48 -8.82
CA LEU A 289 6.44 22.71 -8.40
C LEU A 289 7.43 23.81 -7.97
N GLY A 290 8.72 23.50 -7.80
CA GLY A 290 9.71 24.48 -7.36
C GLY A 290 9.41 25.00 -5.96
N GLU A 291 9.46 26.32 -5.77
CA GLU A 291 9.19 26.97 -4.48
C GLU A 291 7.80 26.64 -3.92
N ALA A 292 6.80 26.37 -4.78
CA ALA A 292 5.47 26.01 -4.32
C ALA A 292 5.39 24.61 -3.64
N ALA A 293 6.43 23.78 -3.78
CA ALA A 293 6.53 22.50 -3.08
C ALA A 293 7.22 22.60 -1.71
N GLU A 294 8.04 23.64 -1.48
CA GLU A 294 8.83 23.77 -0.26
C GLU A 294 7.97 23.91 0.99
N GLY A 295 8.38 23.25 2.06
CA GLY A 295 7.68 23.25 3.34
C GLY A 295 6.41 22.39 3.38
N GLY A 296 5.96 21.83 2.25
CA GLY A 296 4.76 20.99 2.18
C GLY A 296 4.90 19.70 2.97
N PHE A 297 3.89 19.38 3.79
CA PHE A 297 3.79 18.15 4.57
C PHE A 297 2.89 17.11 3.90
N GLY A 298 3.24 15.84 4.06
CA GLY A 298 2.49 14.68 3.61
C GLY A 298 2.77 13.45 4.49
N THR A 299 2.18 12.30 4.13
CA THR A 299 2.31 11.06 4.93
C THR A 299 2.74 9.87 4.07
N THR A 300 3.50 8.94 4.63
CA THR A 300 3.78 7.63 4.00
C THR A 300 3.65 6.52 5.05
N VAL A 301 3.54 5.27 4.59
CA VAL A 301 3.46 4.08 5.47
C VAL A 301 4.83 3.67 6.03
N SER A 302 5.88 3.86 5.24
CA SER A 302 7.26 3.56 5.63
C SER A 302 8.28 4.40 4.86
N TRP A 303 9.53 4.38 5.33
CA TRP A 303 10.66 5.13 4.81
C TRP A 303 11.87 4.21 4.55
N PRO A 304 12.64 4.40 3.46
CA PRO A 304 13.68 3.44 3.04
C PRO A 304 14.74 3.06 4.07
N THR A 305 14.97 3.88 5.09
CA THR A 305 15.95 3.60 6.16
C THR A 305 15.45 2.64 7.24
N GLN A 306 14.18 2.22 7.22
CA GLN A 306 13.58 1.39 8.27
C GLN A 306 13.93 -0.11 8.17
N GLY A 307 14.75 -0.54 7.20
CA GLY A 307 15.25 -1.92 7.11
C GLY A 307 14.18 -2.98 6.82
N TYR A 308 13.00 -2.56 6.36
CA TYR A 308 11.89 -3.48 6.06
C TYR A 308 12.15 -4.30 4.78
N PRO A 309 11.69 -5.57 4.70
CA PRO A 309 11.97 -6.46 3.58
C PRO A 309 11.56 -5.88 2.23
N GLY A 310 12.54 -5.74 1.32
CA GLY A 310 12.34 -5.23 -0.04
C GLY A 310 12.18 -3.71 -0.15
N LEU A 311 12.11 -2.97 0.95
CA LEU A 311 11.84 -1.52 0.91
C LEU A 311 12.98 -0.72 0.28
N ALA A 312 14.23 -1.01 0.66
CA ALA A 312 15.41 -0.35 0.10
C ALA A 312 15.58 -0.66 -1.40
N ASP A 313 15.31 -1.92 -1.79
CA ASP A 313 15.37 -2.34 -3.19
C ASP A 313 14.29 -1.67 -4.03
N LEU A 314 13.05 -1.59 -3.53
CA LEU A 314 12.00 -0.82 -4.17
C LEU A 314 12.40 0.65 -4.33
N ALA A 315 12.97 1.28 -3.30
CA ALA A 315 13.43 2.66 -3.38
C ALA A 315 14.51 2.85 -4.47
N ALA A 316 15.47 1.93 -4.58
CA ALA A 316 16.49 1.97 -5.61
C ALA A 316 15.91 1.82 -7.02
N VAL A 317 14.95 0.89 -7.20
CA VAL A 317 14.27 0.66 -8.47
C VAL A 317 13.45 1.87 -8.91
N PHE A 318 12.69 2.48 -7.99
CA PHE A 318 11.92 3.69 -8.32
C PHE A 318 12.83 4.89 -8.59
N LYS A 319 13.95 5.01 -7.87
CA LYS A 319 14.97 6.03 -8.16
C LYS A 319 15.54 5.90 -9.58
N ALA A 320 15.84 4.67 -10.02
CA ALA A 320 16.27 4.41 -11.39
C ALA A 320 15.20 4.77 -12.46
N ARG A 321 13.93 4.86 -12.06
CA ARG A 321 12.80 5.28 -12.90
C ARG A 321 12.51 6.79 -12.83
N GLY A 322 13.37 7.56 -12.15
CA GLY A 322 13.25 9.02 -12.04
C GLY A 322 12.38 9.52 -10.88
N TYR A 323 12.06 8.67 -9.91
CA TYR A 323 11.37 9.10 -8.69
C TYR A 323 12.38 9.59 -7.64
N GLU A 324 12.16 10.78 -7.12
CA GLU A 324 12.93 11.31 -5.97
C GLU A 324 12.59 10.60 -4.66
N THR A 325 11.39 10.05 -4.56
CA THR A 325 10.89 9.37 -3.36
C THR A 325 10.02 8.20 -3.76
N LEU A 326 10.20 7.09 -3.06
CA LEU A 326 9.44 5.88 -3.29
C LEU A 326 7.93 6.16 -3.07
N PRO A 327 7.07 5.93 -4.07
CA PRO A 327 5.63 6.11 -3.93
C PRO A 327 5.05 5.25 -2.81
N THR A 328 4.22 5.83 -1.94
CA THR A 328 3.51 5.06 -0.90
C THR A 328 2.69 3.93 -1.51
N TYR A 329 2.06 4.17 -2.66
CA TYR A 329 1.23 3.20 -3.39
C TYR A 329 2.03 1.98 -3.85
N ALA A 330 3.28 2.17 -4.28
CA ALA A 330 4.20 1.07 -4.57
C ALA A 330 4.50 0.24 -3.31
N ILE A 331 4.69 0.91 -2.16
CA ILE A 331 4.97 0.23 -0.89
C ILE A 331 3.78 -0.64 -0.45
N VAL A 332 2.58 -0.06 -0.37
CA VAL A 332 1.38 -0.80 0.08
C VAL A 332 0.95 -1.88 -0.91
N GLY A 333 1.13 -1.64 -2.21
CA GLY A 333 0.88 -2.61 -3.28
C GLY A 333 1.83 -3.80 -3.23
N TYR A 334 3.12 -3.57 -2.96
CA TYR A 334 4.07 -4.66 -2.77
C TYR A 334 3.82 -5.39 -1.44
N ALA A 335 3.53 -4.66 -0.37
CA ALA A 335 3.26 -5.23 0.95
C ALA A 335 2.06 -6.17 0.97
N ILE A 336 0.95 -5.83 0.27
CA ILE A 336 -0.21 -6.72 0.22
C ILE A 336 0.10 -8.03 -0.51
N LEU A 337 0.94 -8.00 -1.54
CA LEU A 337 1.41 -9.21 -2.24
C LEU A 337 2.36 -10.04 -1.38
N GLN A 338 3.22 -9.41 -0.58
CA GLN A 338 4.03 -10.10 0.42
C GLN A 338 3.18 -10.79 1.49
N VAL A 339 2.05 -10.19 1.90
CA VAL A 339 1.08 -10.83 2.81
C VAL A 339 0.44 -12.04 2.14
N ILE A 340 0.04 -11.94 0.87
CA ILE A 340 -0.51 -13.06 0.10
C ILE A 340 0.50 -14.22 0.04
N GLU A 341 1.75 -13.95 -0.36
CA GLU A 341 2.83 -14.95 -0.45
C GLU A 341 3.00 -15.70 0.88
N GLN A 342 3.22 -14.95 1.96
CA GLN A 342 3.43 -15.50 3.30
C GLN A 342 2.19 -16.25 3.85
N ALA A 343 0.99 -15.75 3.59
CA ALA A 343 -0.24 -16.37 4.07
C ALA A 343 -0.51 -17.70 3.37
N VAL A 344 -0.33 -17.74 2.05
CA VAL A 344 -0.52 -18.96 1.26
C VAL A 344 0.54 -20.01 1.60
N GLU A 345 1.81 -19.61 1.71
CA GLU A 345 2.90 -20.50 2.10
C GLU A 345 2.72 -21.06 3.52
N GLY A 346 2.32 -20.21 4.46
CA GLY A 346 2.12 -20.58 5.86
C GLY A 346 0.89 -21.45 6.09
N ALA A 347 -0.26 -21.07 5.52
CA ALA A 347 -1.52 -21.81 5.65
C ALA A 347 -1.57 -23.06 4.75
N LYS A 348 -0.71 -23.14 3.73
CA LYS A 348 -0.65 -24.22 2.73
C LYS A 348 -1.99 -24.50 2.06
N THR A 349 -2.77 -23.45 1.82
CA THR A 349 -4.13 -23.55 1.27
C THR A 349 -4.56 -22.25 0.60
N LEU A 350 -5.55 -22.35 -0.28
CA LEU A 350 -6.26 -21.22 -0.87
C LEU A 350 -7.70 -21.11 -0.34
N ASP A 351 -8.06 -21.96 0.62
CA ASP A 351 -9.32 -21.87 1.34
C ASP A 351 -9.41 -20.53 2.09
N GLN A 352 -10.48 -19.79 1.85
CA GLN A 352 -10.61 -18.40 2.27
C GLN A 352 -10.71 -18.26 3.78
N GLU A 353 -11.45 -19.14 4.44
CA GLU A 353 -11.61 -19.12 5.90
C GLU A 353 -10.32 -19.52 6.60
N LYS A 354 -9.60 -20.53 6.08
CA LYS A 354 -8.28 -20.89 6.62
C LYS A 354 -7.25 -19.80 6.41
N LEU A 355 -7.23 -19.16 5.24
CA LEU A 355 -6.35 -18.01 4.99
C LEU A 355 -6.66 -16.87 5.94
N LYS A 356 -7.94 -16.54 6.13
CA LYS A 356 -8.38 -15.52 7.08
C LYS A 356 -7.89 -15.84 8.49
N ALA A 357 -8.20 -17.04 8.99
CA ALA A 357 -7.78 -17.47 10.32
C ALA A 357 -6.26 -17.42 10.48
N TYR A 358 -5.50 -17.86 9.47
CA TYR A 358 -4.05 -17.76 9.48
C TYR A 358 -3.56 -16.31 9.52
N ILE A 359 -4.10 -15.43 8.69
CA ILE A 359 -3.71 -14.02 8.63
C ILE A 359 -3.96 -13.31 9.96
N HIS A 360 -5.12 -13.53 10.57
CA HIS A 360 -5.46 -12.90 11.86
C HIS A 360 -4.65 -13.47 13.04
N ALA A 361 -4.10 -14.67 12.91
CA ALA A 361 -3.31 -15.31 13.97
C ALA A 361 -1.79 -15.08 13.86
N ASN A 362 -1.29 -14.54 12.74
CA ASN A 362 0.14 -14.50 12.44
C ASN A 362 0.67 -13.09 12.15
N GLU A 363 1.99 -12.99 12.10
CA GLU A 363 2.73 -11.77 11.77
C GLU A 363 3.31 -11.86 10.36
N PHE A 364 3.33 -10.74 9.64
CA PHE A 364 3.80 -10.65 8.26
C PHE A 364 4.88 -9.59 8.13
N LYS A 365 6.04 -9.94 7.58
CA LYS A 365 7.12 -8.97 7.35
C LYS A 365 7.01 -8.41 5.94
N THR A 366 6.84 -7.10 5.83
CA THR A 366 6.56 -6.43 4.54
C THR A 366 7.36 -5.15 4.37
N ALA A 367 7.41 -4.59 3.16
CA ALA A 367 8.02 -3.29 2.88
C ALA A 367 7.32 -2.11 3.61
N ALA A 368 6.06 -2.28 4.02
CA ALA A 368 5.30 -1.30 4.79
C ALA A 368 5.47 -1.49 6.32
N GLY A 369 6.31 -2.43 6.74
CA GLY A 369 6.53 -2.77 8.14
C GLY A 369 6.08 -4.18 8.48
N THR A 370 6.12 -4.49 9.77
CA THR A 370 5.68 -5.78 10.30
C THR A 370 4.20 -5.69 10.64
N PHE A 371 3.37 -6.44 9.95
CA PHE A 371 1.92 -6.41 10.12
C PHE A 371 1.46 -7.45 11.13
N ARG A 372 0.67 -6.96 12.10
CA ARG A 372 -0.29 -7.74 12.88
C ARG A 372 -1.66 -7.15 12.62
N TYR A 373 -2.62 -8.01 12.35
CA TYR A 373 -3.96 -7.59 11.97
C TYR A 373 -4.83 -7.41 13.21
N GLN A 374 -5.61 -6.34 13.21
CA GLN A 374 -6.73 -6.14 14.12
C GLN A 374 -7.92 -6.97 13.63
N ASP A 375 -8.92 -7.19 14.49
CA ASP A 375 -10.11 -7.99 14.17
C ASP A 375 -10.86 -7.51 12.91
N ASP A 376 -10.77 -6.22 12.58
CA ASP A 376 -11.39 -5.64 11.38
C ASP A 376 -10.58 -5.89 10.10
N GLY A 377 -9.37 -6.43 10.19
CA GLY A 377 -8.50 -6.73 9.06
C GLY A 377 -7.56 -5.59 8.65
N THR A 378 -7.49 -4.51 9.45
CA THR A 378 -6.48 -3.46 9.29
C THR A 378 -5.20 -3.82 10.06
N PRO A 379 -4.01 -3.48 9.54
CA PRO A 379 -2.78 -3.58 10.32
C PRO A 379 -2.77 -2.56 11.47
N VAL A 380 -1.98 -2.83 12.51
CA VAL A 380 -1.74 -1.88 13.61
C VAL A 380 -1.23 -0.53 13.08
N PHE A 381 -1.70 0.55 13.72
CA PHE A 381 -1.36 1.91 13.33
C PHE A 381 0.16 2.14 13.28
N SER A 382 0.65 2.61 12.14
CA SER A 382 1.99 3.18 11.95
C SER A 382 1.91 4.22 10.85
N GLN A 383 2.57 5.36 11.02
CA GLN A 383 2.57 6.43 10.03
C GLN A 383 3.89 7.16 10.09
N ILE A 384 4.36 7.62 8.92
CA ILE A 384 5.48 8.53 8.77
C ILE A 384 4.93 9.85 8.25
N LEU A 385 5.23 10.95 8.93
CA LEU A 385 5.02 12.31 8.43
C LEU A 385 6.30 12.79 7.79
N ILE A 386 6.16 13.33 6.59
CA ILE A 386 7.25 13.82 5.76
C ILE A 386 7.01 15.28 5.41
N GLN A 387 8.11 16.01 5.23
CA GLN A 387 8.11 17.38 4.77
C GLN A 387 9.10 17.53 3.61
N PHE A 388 8.69 18.22 2.55
CA PHE A 388 9.58 18.61 1.47
C PHE A 388 10.45 19.79 1.93
N GLN A 389 11.77 19.57 2.01
CA GLN A 389 12.75 20.53 2.50
C GLN A 389 13.99 20.52 1.61
N ASN A 390 14.35 21.68 1.06
CA ASN A 390 15.55 21.88 0.25
C ASN A 390 15.60 20.90 -0.94
N GLY A 391 14.50 20.81 -1.69
CA GLY A 391 14.38 19.98 -2.89
C GLY A 391 14.20 18.49 -2.64
N ARG A 392 14.05 18.04 -1.39
CA ARG A 392 13.92 16.61 -1.06
C ARG A 392 13.02 16.36 0.15
N ASN A 393 12.50 15.15 0.25
CA ASN A 393 11.68 14.74 1.39
C ASN A 393 12.51 14.39 2.62
N GLN A 394 12.04 14.84 3.78
CA GLN A 394 12.57 14.51 5.10
C GLN A 394 11.48 13.90 5.96
N VAL A 395 11.81 12.87 6.73
CA VAL A 395 10.95 12.39 7.80
C VAL A 395 11.05 13.36 8.97
N VAL A 396 9.91 13.92 9.36
CA VAL A 396 9.80 14.90 10.45
C VAL A 396 9.10 14.32 11.68
N TRP A 397 8.31 13.26 11.51
CA TRP A 397 7.71 12.48 12.59
C TRP A 397 7.47 11.03 12.12
N PRO A 398 7.58 10.01 12.98
CA PRO A 398 7.87 10.09 14.41
C PRO A 398 9.35 10.32 14.71
N LYS A 399 9.66 10.76 15.93
CA LYS A 399 11.01 11.14 16.35
C LYS A 399 12.05 10.04 16.13
N GLN A 400 11.69 8.77 16.33
CA GLN A 400 12.59 7.63 16.12
C GLN A 400 12.97 7.38 14.66
N ALA A 401 12.20 7.91 13.70
CA ALA A 401 12.48 7.79 12.26
C ALA A 401 12.92 9.12 11.64
N GLN A 402 13.05 10.18 12.44
CA GLN A 402 13.26 11.54 11.99
C GLN A 402 14.62 11.68 11.26
N THR A 403 14.59 12.29 10.07
CA THR A 403 15.79 12.63 9.28
C THR A 403 16.10 14.12 9.30
N ALA A 404 15.12 14.96 9.63
CA ALA A 404 15.30 16.39 9.88
C ALA A 404 14.23 16.95 10.83
N GLN A 405 14.51 18.09 11.46
CA GLN A 405 13.48 18.82 12.21
C GLN A 405 12.43 19.40 11.24
N PRO A 406 11.15 19.52 11.65
CA PRO A 406 10.15 20.23 10.87
C PRO A 406 10.55 21.70 10.73
N VAL A 407 10.39 22.26 9.53
CA VAL A 407 10.62 23.67 9.23
C VAL A 407 9.26 24.36 9.15
N LEU A 408 9.00 25.32 10.03
CA LEU A 408 7.74 26.08 10.05
C LEU A 408 7.96 27.47 9.48
N GLY A 409 6.93 28.04 8.85
CA GLY A 409 6.88 29.47 8.55
C GLY A 409 7.95 29.99 7.60
N LYS A 410 8.48 29.15 6.70
CA LYS A 410 9.28 29.61 5.56
C LYS A 410 8.44 29.59 4.28
N PRO A 411 8.23 30.75 3.63
CA PRO A 411 7.77 30.88 2.25
C PRO A 411 8.86 30.60 1.24
#